data_AF-A0A7C3AR05-F1
#
_entry.id   AF-A0A7C3AR05-F1
#
_cell.length_a   1.000
_cell.length_b   1.000
_cell.length_c   1.000
_cell.angle_alpha   90.00
_cell.angle_beta   90.00
_cell.angle_gamma   90.00
#
_symmetry.space_group_name_H-M   'P 1'
#
loop_
_entity.id
_entity.type
_entity.pdbx_description
1 polymer ?
#
loop_
_entity_poly.entity_id
_entity_poly.type
_entity_poly.pdbx_seq_one_letter_code
_entity_poly.pdbx_strand_id
1 'polypeptide(L)'
;MRRNAQLIIGSIVEFFHLPDDTICGYIGDGEIAVLKATSSQDLSNWTDDPAAGTTSPSWADLTALKRATRALLDKLHRETHSGISIGVGRYHPGIRGLARSYQDARTALYLGRRLFGPNRVHSLDEMGIAAFVGVPDERTKVDLALRLLSPLDQAPELLETLTTYFEEDCHPSRVASRLAVHRNTLAYRLDRIANLIGLDPRRFDDAVQIRLALLVRQLHTDAT
;
A
#
# COMPACT_ATOMS: atom_id res chain seq x y z
N MET A 1 16.16 -12.87 -25.71
CA MET A 1 15.25 -11.77 -25.34
C MET A 1 13.87 -11.87 -25.99
N ARG A 2 13.71 -11.82 -27.34
CA ARG A 2 12.37 -11.88 -27.99
C ARG A 2 11.51 -13.10 -27.64
N ARG A 3 12.10 -14.30 -27.53
CA ARG A 3 11.39 -15.55 -27.19
C ARG A 3 10.85 -15.55 -25.75
N ASN A 4 11.61 -14.99 -24.79
CA ASN A 4 11.14 -14.88 -23.40
C ASN A 4 10.04 -13.82 -23.26
N ALA A 5 10.12 -12.71 -23.98
CA ALA A 5 9.07 -11.69 -23.96
C ALA A 5 7.73 -12.25 -24.50
N GLN A 6 7.76 -13.03 -25.59
CA GLN A 6 6.56 -13.67 -26.13
C GLN A 6 5.94 -14.68 -25.15
N LEU A 7 6.78 -15.47 -24.47
CA LEU A 7 6.30 -16.38 -23.42
C LEU A 7 5.65 -15.62 -22.27
N ILE A 8 6.32 -14.58 -21.74
CA ILE A 8 5.77 -13.75 -20.65
C ILE A 8 4.42 -13.14 -21.05
N ILE A 9 4.33 -12.56 -22.24
CA ILE A 9 3.08 -11.96 -22.74
C ILE A 9 1.99 -13.03 -22.86
N GLY A 10 2.28 -14.19 -23.44
CA GLY A 10 1.33 -15.30 -23.55
C GLY A 10 0.82 -15.75 -22.18
N SER A 11 1.72 -15.98 -21.23
CA SER A 11 1.38 -16.38 -19.86
C SER A 11 0.51 -15.35 -19.14
N ILE A 12 0.74 -14.04 -19.35
CA ILE A 12 -0.08 -12.95 -18.80
C ILE A 12 -1.51 -13.02 -19.37
N VAL A 13 -1.63 -13.12 -20.70
CA VAL A 13 -2.94 -13.16 -21.38
C VAL A 13 -3.74 -14.39 -20.97
N GLU A 14 -3.10 -15.53 -20.78
CA GLU A 14 -3.77 -16.75 -20.32
C GLU A 14 -4.15 -16.70 -18.83
N PHE A 15 -3.31 -16.06 -17.99
CA PHE A 15 -3.51 -16.06 -16.55
C PHE A 15 -4.70 -15.20 -16.13
N PHE A 16 -4.79 -13.99 -16.69
CA PHE A 16 -5.96 -13.17 -16.46
C PHE A 16 -7.01 -13.51 -17.50
N HIS A 17 -8.05 -14.24 -17.09
CA HIS A 17 -9.35 -14.14 -17.76
C HIS A 17 -9.93 -12.77 -17.38
N LEU A 18 -9.37 -11.72 -17.98
CA LEU A 18 -9.51 -10.33 -17.54
C LEU A 18 -10.99 -9.97 -17.41
N PRO A 19 -11.47 -9.53 -16.23
CA PRO A 19 -12.59 -8.59 -16.21
C PRO A 19 -12.17 -7.34 -17.03
N ASP A 20 -13.13 -6.61 -17.62
CA ASP A 20 -12.90 -5.44 -18.50
C ASP A 20 -12.01 -4.32 -17.89
N ASP A 21 -11.66 -4.47 -16.60
CA ASP A 21 -11.14 -3.47 -15.68
C ASP A 21 -9.72 -3.76 -15.18
N THR A 22 -8.97 -4.70 -15.76
CA THR A 22 -7.54 -4.91 -15.41
C THR A 22 -6.66 -4.81 -16.66
N ILE A 23 -5.56 -4.09 -16.57
CA ILE A 23 -4.59 -3.95 -17.67
C ILE A 23 -3.24 -4.42 -17.16
N CYS A 24 -2.70 -5.46 -17.80
CA CYS A 24 -1.36 -5.97 -17.51
C CYS A 24 -0.45 -5.71 -18.72
N GLY A 25 0.70 -5.11 -18.50
CA GLY A 25 1.66 -4.78 -19.55
C GLY A 25 3.08 -5.20 -19.20
N TYR A 26 3.70 -6.01 -20.07
CA TYR A 26 5.14 -6.24 -20.03
C TYR A 26 5.88 -5.01 -20.56
N ILE A 27 6.75 -4.41 -19.75
CA ILE A 27 7.44 -3.15 -20.08
C ILE A 27 8.92 -3.34 -20.46
N GLY A 28 9.40 -4.58 -20.49
CA GLY A 28 10.80 -4.94 -20.81
C GLY A 28 11.59 -5.41 -19.59
N ASP A 29 12.77 -6.02 -19.81
CA ASP A 29 13.75 -6.36 -18.75
C ASP A 29 13.21 -7.14 -17.54
N GLY A 30 12.21 -7.99 -17.77
CA GLY A 30 11.58 -8.80 -16.72
C GLY A 30 10.61 -8.00 -15.85
N GLU A 31 10.20 -6.81 -16.28
CA GLU A 31 9.27 -5.95 -15.57
C GLU A 31 7.85 -6.00 -16.15
N ILE A 32 6.89 -6.05 -15.25
CA ILE A 32 5.46 -6.04 -15.59
C ILE A 32 4.77 -4.95 -14.76
N ALA A 33 3.93 -4.14 -15.40
CA ALA A 33 3.03 -3.22 -14.72
C ALA A 33 1.61 -3.80 -14.74
N VAL A 34 0.98 -3.88 -13.56
CA VAL A 34 -0.41 -4.32 -13.40
C VAL A 34 -1.23 -3.13 -12.91
N LEU A 35 -2.27 -2.78 -13.67
CA LEU A 35 -3.11 -1.61 -13.50
C LEU A 35 -4.56 -2.02 -13.28
N LYS A 36 -5.28 -1.28 -12.44
CA LYS A 36 -6.74 -1.36 -12.35
C LYS A 36 -7.38 -0.26 -13.20
N ALA A 37 -8.21 -0.65 -14.17
CA ALA A 37 -8.97 0.22 -15.05
C ALA A 37 -10.41 0.39 -14.55
N THR A 38 -10.80 1.65 -14.34
CA THR A 38 -12.12 2.29 -14.47
C THR A 38 -13.46 1.69 -14.00
N SER A 39 -13.61 0.43 -13.63
CA SER A 39 -14.89 -0.04 -13.07
C SER A 39 -14.71 -1.01 -11.89
N SER A 40 -15.55 -0.83 -10.89
CA SER A 40 -15.56 -1.53 -9.62
C SER A 40 -16.35 -2.84 -9.72
N GLN A 41 -16.24 -3.56 -10.85
CA GLN A 41 -16.74 -4.93 -10.86
C GLN A 41 -15.81 -5.81 -10.01
N ASP A 42 -16.48 -6.50 -9.10
CA ASP A 42 -15.97 -7.00 -7.84
C ASP A 42 -14.96 -8.13 -8.06
N LEU A 43 -13.72 -7.95 -7.58
CA LEU A 43 -12.71 -9.02 -7.56
C LEU A 43 -12.98 -10.02 -6.42
N SER A 44 -14.14 -9.94 -5.75
CA SER A 44 -14.58 -10.86 -4.69
C SER A 44 -14.61 -12.33 -5.13
N ASN A 45 -14.79 -12.60 -6.43
CA ASN A 45 -14.68 -13.95 -7.00
C ASN A 45 -13.25 -14.54 -6.93
N TRP A 46 -12.25 -13.75 -6.56
CA TRP A 46 -10.86 -14.19 -6.30
C TRP A 46 -10.52 -14.21 -4.80
N THR A 47 -11.51 -13.98 -3.93
CA THR A 47 -11.31 -13.89 -2.48
C THR A 47 -12.07 -15.01 -1.74
N ASP A 48 -11.42 -16.15 -1.54
CA ASP A 48 -11.89 -17.17 -0.58
C ASP A 48 -11.56 -16.75 0.87
N ASP A 49 -11.85 -15.51 1.26
CA ASP A 49 -11.54 -14.97 2.60
C ASP A 49 -12.76 -14.32 3.26
N PRO A 50 -13.37 -14.95 4.28
CA PRO A 50 -14.57 -14.44 4.95
C PRO A 50 -14.33 -13.24 5.87
N ALA A 51 -13.10 -12.70 5.96
CA ALA A 51 -12.75 -11.60 6.88
C ALA A 51 -12.74 -10.19 6.27
N ALA A 52 -13.17 -10.00 5.01
CA ALA A 52 -13.15 -8.70 4.32
C ALA A 52 -14.28 -7.74 4.77
N GLY A 53 -14.26 -7.32 6.03
CA GLY A 53 -15.13 -6.26 6.55
C GLY A 53 -14.47 -4.88 6.46
N THR A 54 -15.19 -3.89 5.91
CA THR A 54 -14.99 -2.43 6.08
C THR A 54 -13.77 -1.75 5.44
N THR A 55 -13.34 -2.15 4.24
CA THR A 55 -12.46 -1.30 3.40
C THR A 55 -13.22 -0.68 2.24
N SER A 56 -12.99 0.62 1.97
CA SER A 56 -13.50 1.29 0.76
C SER A 56 -13.20 0.46 -0.51
N PRO A 57 -14.13 0.37 -1.49
CA PRO A 57 -14.07 -0.60 -2.60
C PRO A 57 -12.71 -0.62 -3.33
N SER A 58 -12.12 0.57 -3.54
CA SER A 58 -10.79 0.79 -4.14
C SER A 58 -9.65 -0.05 -3.53
N TRP A 59 -9.74 -0.42 -2.26
CA TRP A 59 -8.65 -1.06 -1.51
C TRP A 59 -8.83 -2.56 -1.28
N ALA A 60 -10.07 -3.05 -1.13
CA ALA A 60 -10.36 -4.48 -1.19
C ALA A 60 -9.86 -5.04 -2.54
N ASP A 61 -10.09 -4.25 -3.58
CA ASP A 61 -9.60 -4.46 -4.93
C ASP A 61 -8.08 -4.54 -5.02
N LEU A 62 -7.35 -3.66 -4.32
CA LEU A 62 -5.89 -3.67 -4.36
C LEU A 62 -5.31 -4.92 -3.68
N THR A 63 -5.87 -5.36 -2.55
CA THR A 63 -5.42 -6.59 -1.88
C THR A 63 -5.66 -7.82 -2.77
N ALA A 64 -6.83 -7.93 -3.39
CA ALA A 64 -7.13 -8.98 -4.35
C ALA A 64 -6.17 -8.93 -5.56
N LEU A 65 -5.94 -7.74 -6.11
CA LEU A 65 -5.00 -7.54 -7.22
C LEU A 65 -3.57 -7.92 -6.87
N LYS A 66 -3.10 -7.64 -5.65
CA LYS A 66 -1.77 -8.10 -5.20
C LYS A 66 -1.69 -9.61 -5.09
N ARG A 67 -2.72 -10.28 -4.55
CA ARG A 67 -2.77 -11.76 -4.49
C ARG A 67 -2.73 -12.37 -5.89
N ALA A 68 -3.58 -11.86 -6.78
CA ALA A 68 -3.60 -12.21 -8.20
C ALA A 68 -2.20 -12.09 -8.83
N THR A 69 -1.55 -10.95 -8.58
CA THR A 69 -0.23 -10.64 -9.15
C THR A 69 0.88 -11.53 -8.59
N ARG A 70 0.81 -11.92 -7.31
CA ARG A 70 1.73 -12.88 -6.71
C ARG A 70 1.57 -14.27 -7.32
N ALA A 71 0.33 -14.72 -7.53
CA ALA A 71 0.06 -15.98 -8.24
C ALA A 71 0.53 -15.95 -9.70
N LEU A 72 0.40 -14.81 -10.39
CA LEU A 72 0.98 -14.61 -11.72
C LEU A 72 2.49 -14.72 -11.70
N LEU A 73 3.16 -14.07 -10.74
CA LEU A 73 4.61 -14.13 -10.59
C LEU A 73 5.07 -15.58 -10.41
N ASP A 74 4.39 -16.36 -9.57
CA ASP A 74 4.71 -17.77 -9.36
C ASP A 74 4.53 -18.61 -10.63
N LYS A 75 3.46 -18.36 -11.42
CA LYS A 75 3.27 -19.01 -12.74
C LYS A 75 4.41 -18.66 -13.68
N LEU A 76 4.73 -17.37 -13.81
CA LEU A 76 5.78 -16.88 -14.70
C LEU A 76 7.17 -17.41 -14.33
N HIS A 77 7.47 -17.51 -13.03
CA HIS A 77 8.72 -18.11 -12.56
C HIS A 77 8.84 -19.58 -13.01
N ARG A 78 7.77 -20.37 -12.91
CA ARG A 78 7.78 -21.79 -13.33
C ARG A 78 7.92 -21.95 -14.84
N GLU A 79 7.28 -21.10 -15.62
CA GLU A 79 7.24 -21.23 -17.09
C GLU A 79 8.49 -20.68 -17.77
N THR A 80 9.04 -19.57 -17.26
CA THR A 80 10.09 -18.82 -17.95
C THR A 80 11.48 -18.97 -17.33
N HIS A 81 11.58 -19.49 -16.09
CA HIS A 81 12.81 -19.57 -15.31
C HIS A 81 13.61 -18.24 -15.27
N SER A 82 12.92 -17.12 -15.47
CA SER A 82 13.49 -15.78 -15.58
C SER A 82 13.16 -14.97 -14.34
N GLY A 83 14.06 -14.08 -13.93
CA GLY A 83 13.79 -13.15 -12.84
C GLY A 83 12.76 -12.10 -13.26
N ILE A 84 11.60 -12.05 -12.60
CA ILE A 84 10.49 -11.18 -12.97
C ILE A 84 10.06 -10.31 -11.79
N SER A 85 9.99 -9.00 -11.99
CA SER A 85 9.49 -8.07 -10.97
C SER A 85 8.19 -7.44 -11.46
N ILE A 86 7.21 -7.31 -10.58
CA ILE A 86 5.89 -6.78 -10.95
C ILE A 86 5.55 -5.58 -10.09
N GLY A 87 5.18 -4.47 -10.72
CA GLY A 87 4.65 -3.28 -10.05
C GLY A 87 3.14 -3.24 -10.11
N VAL A 88 2.50 -3.02 -8.96
CA VAL A 88 1.05 -2.89 -8.87
C VAL A 88 0.69 -1.43 -8.66
N GLY A 89 -0.11 -0.89 -9.58
CA GLY A 89 -0.67 0.45 -9.50
C GLY A 89 -1.91 0.48 -8.63
N ARG A 90 -2.14 1.59 -7.91
CA ARG A 90 -3.40 1.79 -7.19
C ARG A 90 -4.51 2.17 -8.17
N TYR A 91 -5.75 2.03 -7.74
CA TYR A 91 -6.89 2.51 -8.51
C TYR A 91 -6.98 4.04 -8.44
N HIS A 92 -7.22 4.65 -9.59
CA HIS A 92 -7.53 6.08 -9.72
C HIS A 92 -8.71 6.21 -10.71
N PRO A 93 -9.69 7.09 -10.43
CA PRO A 93 -10.88 7.19 -11.27
C PRO A 93 -10.61 7.84 -12.64
N GLY A 94 -11.36 7.37 -13.65
CA GLY A 94 -11.37 7.92 -15.00
C GLY A 94 -10.13 7.61 -15.85
N ILE A 95 -10.13 8.06 -17.11
CA ILE A 95 -9.06 7.76 -18.07
C ILE A 95 -7.68 8.30 -17.64
N ARG A 96 -7.66 9.48 -17.00
CA ARG A 96 -6.44 10.04 -16.40
C ARG A 96 -5.95 9.22 -15.22
N GLY A 97 -6.85 8.49 -14.56
CA GLY A 97 -6.53 7.56 -13.49
C GLY A 97 -5.68 6.39 -13.96
N LEU A 98 -5.88 5.90 -15.19
CA LEU A 98 -5.03 4.84 -15.75
C LEU A 98 -3.56 5.26 -15.85
N ALA A 99 -3.30 6.47 -16.32
CA ALA A 99 -1.94 7.02 -16.39
C ALA A 99 -1.30 7.15 -14.99
N ARG A 100 -2.09 7.51 -13.97
CA ARG A 100 -1.63 7.56 -12.57
C ARG A 100 -1.35 6.17 -11.99
N SER A 101 -2.25 5.21 -12.25
CA SER A 101 -2.04 3.81 -11.86
C SER A 101 -0.75 3.26 -12.46
N TYR A 102 -0.47 3.60 -13.73
CA TYR A 102 0.79 3.22 -14.38
C TYR A 102 2.00 3.89 -13.72
N GLN A 103 1.90 5.17 -13.36
CA GLN A 103 2.97 5.85 -12.65
C GLN A 103 3.21 5.24 -11.26
N ASP A 104 2.17 4.85 -10.54
CA ASP A 104 2.27 4.12 -9.27
C ASP A 104 3.01 2.79 -9.46
N ALA A 105 2.59 1.97 -10.43
CA ALA A 105 3.21 0.69 -10.74
C ALA A 105 4.70 0.83 -11.09
N ARG A 106 5.05 1.83 -11.91
CA ARG A 106 6.45 2.12 -12.25
C ARG A 106 7.27 2.59 -11.07
N THR A 107 6.71 3.48 -10.25
CA THR A 107 7.39 3.95 -9.03
C THR A 107 7.59 2.80 -8.06
N ALA A 108 6.60 1.91 -7.94
CA ALA A 108 6.70 0.71 -7.14
C ALA A 108 7.77 -0.27 -7.65
N LEU A 109 7.88 -0.49 -8.96
CA LEU A 109 8.98 -1.28 -9.54
C LEU A 109 10.33 -0.66 -9.23
N TYR A 110 10.48 0.64 -9.51
CA TYR A 110 11.74 1.32 -9.37
C TYR A 110 12.25 1.34 -7.92
N LEU A 111 11.43 1.82 -6.98
CA LEU A 111 11.80 1.86 -5.57
C LEU A 111 11.90 0.45 -4.99
N GLY A 112 10.95 -0.40 -5.36
CA GLY A 112 10.83 -1.75 -4.84
C GLY A 112 12.04 -2.61 -5.17
N ARG A 113 12.45 -2.63 -6.43
CA ARG A 113 13.63 -3.38 -6.88
C ARG A 113 14.92 -2.91 -6.19
N ARG A 114 15.06 -1.60 -5.99
CA ARG A 114 16.27 -1.01 -5.37
C ARG A 114 16.38 -1.30 -3.88
N LEU A 115 15.26 -1.33 -3.16
CA LEU A 115 15.26 -1.45 -1.70
C LEU A 115 15.00 -2.86 -1.20
N PHE A 116 14.17 -3.61 -1.92
CA PHE A 116 13.74 -4.95 -1.51
C PHE A 116 14.24 -6.04 -2.48
N GLY A 117 14.92 -5.67 -3.55
CA GLY A 117 15.47 -6.60 -4.54
C GLY A 117 14.47 -7.00 -5.63
N PRO A 118 14.95 -7.68 -6.69
CA PRO A 118 14.12 -8.12 -7.82
C PRO A 118 13.29 -9.38 -7.46
N ASN A 119 12.61 -9.92 -8.47
CA ASN A 119 11.91 -11.21 -8.46
C ASN A 119 10.72 -11.27 -7.50
N ARG A 120 9.99 -10.16 -7.38
CA ARG A 120 8.85 -10.02 -6.47
C ARG A 120 7.83 -9.00 -6.98
N VAL A 121 6.68 -9.01 -6.32
CA VAL A 121 5.64 -8.00 -6.49
C VAL A 121 5.92 -6.81 -5.58
N HIS A 122 5.77 -5.61 -6.11
CA HIS A 122 5.95 -4.34 -5.41
C HIS A 122 4.69 -3.47 -5.53
N SER A 123 4.23 -2.89 -4.43
CA SER A 123 3.17 -1.89 -4.39
C SER A 123 3.54 -0.77 -3.42
N LEU A 124 3.13 0.47 -3.71
CA LEU A 124 3.52 1.62 -2.91
C LEU A 124 3.05 1.54 -1.45
N ASP A 125 1.90 0.91 -1.19
CA ASP A 125 1.34 0.77 0.14
C ASP A 125 2.03 -0.30 1.00
N GLU A 126 2.95 -1.08 0.45
CA GLU A 126 3.79 -2.05 1.18
C GLU A 126 5.23 -1.56 1.37
N MET A 127 5.55 -0.34 0.96
CA MET A 127 6.92 0.19 1.02
C MET A 127 7.26 0.96 2.30
N GLY A 128 6.27 1.23 3.14
CA GLY A 128 6.44 1.99 4.38
C GLY A 128 7.12 3.35 4.17
N ILE A 129 8.16 3.64 4.96
CA ILE A 129 8.94 4.89 4.90
C ILE A 129 9.46 5.18 3.48
N ALA A 130 9.83 4.14 2.72
CA ALA A 130 10.40 4.32 1.39
C ALA A 130 9.42 4.97 0.41
N ALA A 131 8.11 4.78 0.57
CA ALA A 131 7.13 5.48 -0.26
C ALA A 131 7.12 6.99 0.04
N PHE A 132 7.21 7.37 1.31
CA PHE A 132 7.22 8.79 1.71
C PHE A 132 8.48 9.52 1.23
N VAL A 133 9.62 8.84 1.19
CA VAL A 133 10.90 9.41 0.73
C VAL A 133 11.02 9.38 -0.80
N GLY A 134 10.69 8.24 -1.41
CA GLY A 134 11.02 7.96 -2.81
C GLY A 134 9.95 8.33 -3.83
N VAL A 135 8.68 8.49 -3.42
CA VAL A 135 7.63 8.93 -4.34
C VAL A 135 7.75 10.45 -4.57
N PRO A 136 7.80 10.93 -5.83
CA PRO A 136 7.89 12.37 -6.10
C PRO A 136 6.54 13.08 -5.99
N ASP A 137 5.43 12.39 -6.29
CA ASP A 137 4.09 12.97 -6.29
C ASP A 137 3.56 13.17 -4.87
N GLU A 138 3.33 14.42 -4.49
CA GLU A 138 2.85 14.79 -3.16
C GLU A 138 1.45 14.23 -2.89
N ARG A 139 0.56 14.25 -3.90
CA ARG A 139 -0.81 13.73 -3.76
C ARG A 139 -0.79 12.25 -3.38
N THR A 140 0.10 11.47 -4.00
CA THR A 140 0.31 10.07 -3.63
C THR A 140 0.73 9.91 -2.18
N LYS A 141 1.63 10.77 -1.66
CA LYS A 141 2.03 10.71 -0.24
C LYS A 141 0.85 11.01 0.68
N VAL A 142 0.03 12.00 0.33
CA VAL A 142 -1.20 12.32 1.06
C VAL A 142 -2.15 11.12 1.08
N ASP A 143 -2.42 10.51 -0.08
CA ASP A 143 -3.29 9.33 -0.16
C ASP A 143 -2.78 8.17 0.70
N LEU A 144 -1.46 7.93 0.71
CA LEU A 144 -0.83 6.89 1.54
C LEU A 144 -0.93 7.21 3.04
N ALA A 145 -0.72 8.47 3.43
CA ALA A 145 -0.85 8.93 4.81
C ALA A 145 -2.29 8.80 5.32
N LEU A 146 -3.25 9.28 4.53
CA LEU A 146 -4.68 9.21 4.86
C LEU A 146 -5.14 7.76 4.96
N ARG A 147 -4.73 6.89 4.04
CA ARG A 147 -5.02 5.45 4.13
C ARG A 147 -4.45 4.82 5.41
N LEU A 148 -3.20 5.13 5.75
CA LEU A 148 -2.56 4.55 6.93
C LEU A 148 -3.32 4.95 8.21
N LEU A 149 -3.78 6.19 8.27
CA LEU A 149 -4.45 6.74 9.46
C LEU A 149 -5.97 6.55 9.45
N SER A 150 -6.58 6.17 8.33
CA SER A 150 -8.05 6.07 8.22
C SER A 150 -8.71 5.14 9.25
N PRO A 151 -8.09 4.02 9.71
CA PRO A 151 -8.68 3.22 10.79
C PRO A 151 -8.84 3.98 12.11
N LEU A 152 -8.14 5.11 12.28
CA LEU A 152 -8.22 5.96 13.48
C LEU A 152 -9.20 7.12 13.33
N ASP A 153 -9.79 7.36 12.15
CA ASP A 153 -10.66 8.52 11.92
C ASP A 153 -11.93 8.51 12.77
N GLN A 154 -12.41 7.33 13.16
CA GLN A 154 -13.57 7.15 14.05
C GLN A 154 -13.17 7.03 15.54
N ALA A 155 -11.89 7.22 15.86
CA ALA A 155 -11.35 7.11 17.21
C ALA A 155 -10.45 8.32 17.54
N PRO A 156 -11.04 9.52 17.67
CA PRO A 156 -10.29 10.76 17.88
C PRO A 156 -9.37 10.69 19.12
N GLU A 157 -9.77 9.95 20.16
CA GLU A 157 -8.96 9.74 21.36
C GLU A 157 -7.66 8.95 21.08
N LEU A 158 -7.67 8.07 20.09
CA LEU A 158 -6.48 7.32 19.66
C LEU A 158 -5.55 8.20 18.83
N LEU A 159 -6.12 9.04 17.95
CA LEU A 159 -5.35 10.00 17.16
C LEU A 159 -4.69 11.07 18.05
N GLU A 160 -5.41 11.57 19.06
CA GLU A 160 -4.87 12.47 20.09
C GLU A 160 -3.76 11.78 20.89
N THR A 161 -3.97 10.52 21.29
CA THR A 161 -2.96 9.74 22.01
C THR A 161 -1.69 9.60 21.20
N LEU A 162 -1.81 9.28 19.90
CA LEU A 162 -0.69 9.12 18.99
C LEU A 162 0.06 10.43 18.75
N THR A 163 -0.66 11.53 18.55
CA THR A 163 -0.08 12.87 18.39
C THR A 163 0.70 13.27 19.63
N THR A 164 0.08 13.14 20.81
CA THR A 164 0.72 13.45 22.09
C THR A 164 1.91 12.52 22.36
N TYR A 165 1.82 11.25 21.97
CA TYR A 165 2.90 10.28 22.10
C TYR A 165 4.17 10.74 21.39
N PHE A 166 4.05 11.23 20.16
CA PHE A 166 5.19 11.75 19.41
C PHE A 166 5.66 13.14 19.87
N GLU A 167 4.77 13.99 20.38
CA GLU A 167 5.16 15.30 20.94
C GLU A 167 5.93 15.20 22.25
N GLU A 168 5.69 14.15 23.04
CA GLU A 168 6.43 13.86 24.28
C GLU A 168 7.62 12.91 24.04
N ASP A 169 8.20 12.92 22.84
CA ASP A 169 9.37 12.11 22.47
C ASP A 169 9.19 10.61 22.77
N CYS A 170 7.99 10.08 22.56
CA CYS A 170 7.62 8.69 22.82
C CYS A 170 7.72 8.27 24.31
N HIS A 171 7.75 9.22 25.26
CA HIS A 171 7.93 8.94 26.68
C HIS A 171 6.60 8.63 27.40
N PRO A 172 6.29 7.35 27.73
CA PRO A 172 4.94 6.96 28.15
C PRO A 172 4.43 7.67 29.41
N SER A 173 5.30 7.91 30.40
CA SER A 173 4.89 8.60 31.63
C SER A 173 4.46 10.05 31.39
N ARG A 174 5.17 10.78 30.51
CA ARG A 174 4.84 12.17 30.17
C ARG A 174 3.52 12.24 29.40
N VAL A 175 3.32 11.30 28.47
CA VAL A 175 2.09 11.17 27.69
C VAL A 175 0.90 10.87 28.59
N ALA A 176 1.03 9.90 29.51
CA ALA A 176 -0.02 9.55 30.45
C ALA A 176 -0.42 10.73 31.34
N SER A 177 0.57 11.48 31.85
CA SER A 177 0.33 12.72 32.60
C SER A 177 -0.35 13.79 31.76
N ARG A 178 0.11 14.02 30.52
CA ARG A 178 -0.44 15.05 29.63
C ARG A 178 -1.88 14.76 29.18
N LEU A 179 -2.21 13.49 28.95
CA LEU A 179 -3.56 13.05 28.60
C LEU A 179 -4.46 12.81 29.83
N ALA A 180 -3.94 13.00 31.05
CA ALA A 180 -4.62 12.68 32.31
C ALA A 180 -5.20 11.26 32.37
N VAL A 181 -4.46 10.28 31.83
CA VAL A 181 -4.85 8.85 31.83
C VAL A 181 -3.86 8.01 32.64
N HIS A 182 -4.33 6.86 33.12
CA HIS A 182 -3.44 5.89 33.76
C HIS A 182 -2.52 5.22 32.73
N ARG A 183 -1.32 4.80 33.15
CA ARG A 183 -0.34 4.10 32.30
C ARG A 183 -0.93 2.87 31.58
N ASN A 184 -1.83 2.13 32.24
CA ASN A 184 -2.47 0.95 31.66
C ASN A 184 -3.42 1.34 30.52
N THR A 185 -4.13 2.47 30.67
CA THR A 185 -5.01 3.00 29.62
C THR A 185 -4.19 3.46 28.42
N LEU A 186 -3.04 4.13 28.65
CA LEU A 186 -2.13 4.49 27.57
C LEU A 186 -1.61 3.26 26.83
N ALA A 187 -1.13 2.24 27.56
CA ALA A 187 -0.67 0.99 26.95
C ALA A 187 -1.76 0.33 26.09
N TYR A 188 -2.98 0.22 26.63
CA TYR A 188 -4.13 -0.29 25.89
C TYR A 188 -4.43 0.52 24.62
N ARG A 189 -4.37 1.86 24.69
CA ARG A 189 -4.59 2.71 23.50
C ARG A 189 -3.51 2.49 22.44
N LEU A 190 -2.23 2.39 22.84
CA LEU A 190 -1.12 2.12 21.93
C LEU A 190 -1.25 0.72 21.28
N ASP A 191 -1.64 -0.30 22.05
CA ASP A 191 -1.90 -1.63 21.50
C ASP A 191 -3.10 -1.62 20.54
N ARG A 192 -4.17 -0.87 20.87
CA ARG A 192 -5.32 -0.71 19.99
C ARG A 192 -4.96 0.01 18.69
N ILE A 193 -4.13 1.06 18.76
CA ILE A 193 -3.59 1.73 17.57
C ILE A 193 -2.83 0.72 16.72
N ALA A 194 -1.88 -0.01 17.32
CA ALA A 194 -1.08 -1.00 16.62
C ALA A 194 -1.93 -2.05 15.90
N ASN A 195 -2.99 -2.53 16.54
CA ASN A 195 -3.93 -3.48 15.94
C ASN A 195 -4.75 -2.87 14.80
N LEU A 196 -5.15 -1.59 14.90
CA LEU A 196 -5.99 -0.93 13.90
C LEU A 196 -5.24 -0.58 12.62
N ILE A 197 -4.00 -0.08 12.74
CA ILE A 197 -3.21 0.38 11.58
C ILE A 197 -2.11 -0.62 11.15
N GLY A 198 -1.91 -1.69 11.93
CA GLY A 198 -0.89 -2.72 11.65
C GLY A 198 0.55 -2.28 11.89
N LEU A 199 0.77 -1.15 12.56
CA LEU A 199 2.09 -0.58 12.86
C LEU A 199 2.17 -0.24 14.35
N ASP A 200 3.22 -0.71 15.04
CA ASP A 200 3.40 -0.44 16.47
C ASP A 200 4.15 0.89 16.68
N PRO A 201 3.52 1.92 17.30
CA PRO A 201 4.18 3.21 17.54
C PRO A 201 5.45 3.12 18.41
N ARG A 202 5.70 1.99 19.06
CA ARG A 202 6.89 1.74 19.89
C ARG A 202 8.06 1.15 19.09
N ARG A 203 7.82 0.65 17.89
CA ARG A 203 8.88 0.16 16.99
C ARG A 203 9.38 1.33 16.15
N PHE A 204 10.69 1.49 16.05
CA PHE A 204 11.29 2.69 15.44
C PHE A 204 10.82 2.96 14.00
N ASP A 205 10.89 1.98 13.11
CA ASP A 205 10.48 2.19 11.71
C ASP A 205 8.98 2.49 11.58
N ASP A 206 8.16 1.77 12.34
CA ASP A 206 6.71 1.98 12.41
C ASP A 206 6.40 3.40 12.93
N ALA A 207 7.07 3.82 14.01
CA ALA A 207 6.97 5.15 14.60
C ALA A 207 7.32 6.26 13.60
N VAL A 208 8.42 6.11 12.86
CA VAL A 208 8.82 7.06 11.81
C VAL A 208 7.78 7.14 10.71
N GLN A 209 7.29 5.98 10.23
CA GLN A 209 6.26 5.94 9.19
C GLN A 209 4.97 6.63 9.63
N ILE A 210 4.52 6.35 10.86
CA ILE A 210 3.32 6.96 11.42
C ILE A 210 3.52 8.47 11.59
N ARG A 211 4.68 8.91 12.10
CA ARG A 211 4.98 10.34 12.27
C ARG A 211 4.98 11.09 10.94
N LEU A 212 5.55 10.50 9.88
CA LEU A 212 5.50 11.06 8.53
C LEU A 212 4.05 11.18 8.04
N ALA A 213 3.22 10.16 8.25
CA ALA A 213 1.82 10.20 7.86
C ALA A 213 1.04 11.31 8.60
N LEU A 214 1.28 11.49 9.91
CA LEU A 214 0.67 12.57 10.69
C LEU A 214 1.07 13.95 10.16
N LEU A 215 2.36 14.16 9.86
CA LEU A 215 2.85 15.43 9.29
C LEU A 215 2.22 15.73 7.93
N VAL A 216 2.16 14.75 7.04
CA VAL A 216 1.54 14.89 5.73
C VAL A 216 0.04 15.21 5.86
N ARG A 217 -0.67 14.54 6.78
CA ARG A 217 -2.09 14.83 7.06
C ARG A 217 -2.30 16.26 7.56
N GLN A 218 -1.42 16.74 8.45
CA GLN A 218 -1.50 18.10 8.98
C GLN A 218 -1.31 19.14 7.87
N LEU A 219 -0.25 19.02 7.07
CA LEU A 219 0.04 19.93 5.96
C LEU A 219 -1.09 19.97 4.90
N HIS A 220 -1.75 18.84 4.67
CA HIS A 220 -2.91 18.78 3.78
C HIS A 220 -4.13 19.51 4.34
N THR A 221 -4.35 19.43 5.66
CA THR A 221 -5.48 20.08 6.34
C THR A 221 -5.29 21.60 6.40
N ASP A 222 -4.06 22.07 6.63
CA ASP A 222 -3.73 23.51 6.68
C ASP A 222 -3.82 24.20 5.30
N ALA A 223 -3.84 23.42 4.21
CA ALA A 223 -3.87 23.91 2.83
C ALA A 223 -5.29 23.94 2.21
N THR A 224 -6.32 23.48 2.93
CA THR A 224 -7.72 23.40 2.46
C THR A 224 -8.59 24.41 3.20
#